data_AF-A0A518SAG8-F1
#
_entry.id   AF-A0A518SAG8-F1
#
_cell.length_a   1.000
_cell.length_b   1.000
_cell.length_c   1.000
_cell.angle_alpha   90.00
_cell.angle_beta   90.00
_cell.angle_gamma   90.00
#
_symmetry.space_group_name_H-M   'P 1'
#
loop_
_entity.id
_entity.type
_entity.pdbx_description
1 polymer ?
#
loop_
_entity_poly.entity_id
_entity_poly.type
_entity_poly.pdbx_seq_one_letter_code
_entity_poly.pdbx_strand_id
1 'polypeptide(L)'
;MPSIRSEKPGHSSAIGQSAIPRLRAARSKSVPHPPFYSAGRRRRPLLQKIWTKKRRAALPLGTNLGLYRPAPHSPCSAPPHVFVPSTDTSARLIRAPDNRVGVEFAPVVAWLGVVLALAAAALPIADRVFRGFPDSGASFAPATALATVTVFAYWLGHLAYGRFVSLAAAGVLVLVGVALWGWRRPRLARARLPFAVFLLAFAFLVVVRAYDPGIHPAGGEKFLDFGLLNVILRADYLPPEDVWFAGERLRYYYGAQLATATLVHLTGVTPSVAYNLALATFYATLVTGAFGLARAAATHTDRDGVLAGVLAAFLVGLAGTLATPVRFLLANLAPGFAADHAAFAFTGIRTTIPNAVEAVAADWSF
;
A
#
# COMPACT_ATOMS: atom_id res chain seq x y z
N MET A 1 77.11 7.96 -23.63
CA MET A 1 78.35 8.26 -24.39
C MET A 1 78.54 7.19 -25.43
N PRO A 2 78.88 7.50 -26.69
CA PRO A 2 78.89 8.81 -27.38
C PRO A 2 77.75 8.92 -28.44
N SER A 3 77.09 10.06 -28.70
CA SER A 3 77.55 11.36 -29.25
C SER A 3 77.62 11.32 -30.80
N ILE A 4 77.22 12.30 -31.63
CA ILE A 4 76.89 13.74 -31.48
C ILE A 4 76.43 14.30 -32.86
N ARG A 5 75.54 15.33 -32.84
CA ARG A 5 75.33 16.51 -33.73
C ARG A 5 75.24 16.38 -35.26
N SER A 6 74.21 16.92 -35.95
CA SER A 6 73.71 18.31 -36.14
C SER A 6 74.29 19.00 -37.37
N GLU A 7 73.43 19.47 -38.28
CA GLU A 7 73.40 20.88 -38.73
C GLU A 7 72.22 21.17 -39.68
N LYS A 8 71.59 22.32 -39.45
CA LYS A 8 70.75 23.10 -40.40
C LYS A 8 71.65 24.13 -41.09
N PRO A 9 71.20 24.73 -42.21
CA PRO A 9 70.75 26.14 -42.17
C PRO A 9 69.48 26.34 -43.03
N GLY A 10 68.59 27.34 -42.91
CA GLY A 10 68.61 28.65 -42.27
C GLY A 10 68.55 29.76 -43.33
N HIS A 11 67.40 30.44 -43.50
CA HIS A 11 67.18 31.88 -43.82
C HIS A 11 65.68 32.11 -44.18
N SER A 12 64.85 32.78 -43.34
CA SER A 12 64.56 34.25 -43.26
C SER A 12 63.78 34.79 -44.48
N SER A 13 62.71 35.59 -44.45
CA SER A 13 61.94 36.33 -43.42
C SER A 13 60.81 37.12 -44.14
N ALA A 14 59.58 37.18 -43.60
CA ALA A 14 58.59 38.29 -43.76
C ALA A 14 57.32 37.95 -42.92
N ILE A 15 57.17 38.49 -41.70
CA ILE A 15 56.29 39.64 -41.32
C ILE A 15 54.81 39.46 -41.69
N GLY A 16 53.96 39.33 -40.67
CA GLY A 16 52.50 39.41 -40.76
C GLY A 16 51.80 38.98 -39.46
N GLN A 17 51.73 39.87 -38.47
CA GLN A 17 50.80 39.74 -37.33
C GLN A 17 49.38 40.11 -37.77
N SER A 18 48.39 39.55 -37.05
CA SER A 18 47.00 39.99 -36.86
C SER A 18 45.88 39.30 -37.66
N ALA A 19 44.72 39.32 -37.00
CA ALA A 19 43.35 39.14 -37.51
C ALA A 19 42.69 37.76 -37.38
N ILE A 20 42.15 37.55 -36.18
CA ILE A 20 40.84 36.93 -35.91
C ILE A 20 39.81 37.34 -36.98
N PRO A 21 39.11 36.41 -37.65
CA PRO A 21 37.97 36.78 -38.48
C PRO A 21 36.70 36.82 -37.62
N ARG A 22 36.11 38.00 -37.48
CA ARG A 22 34.75 38.22 -36.95
C ARG A 22 33.79 38.52 -38.10
N LEU A 23 32.54 38.12 -37.88
CA LEU A 23 31.27 38.48 -38.56
C LEU A 23 30.94 37.61 -39.78
N ARG A 24 29.71 37.08 -39.95
CA ARG A 24 28.42 37.69 -39.59
C ARG A 24 27.33 36.61 -39.46
N ALA A 25 26.41 36.87 -38.55
CA ALA A 25 25.29 36.03 -38.13
C ALA A 25 24.31 35.68 -39.27
N ALA A 26 24.02 34.39 -39.43
CA ALA A 26 22.88 33.91 -40.21
C ALA A 26 21.67 33.75 -39.28
N ARG A 27 20.66 34.62 -39.50
CA ARG A 27 19.36 34.64 -38.83
C ARG A 27 18.65 33.29 -38.96
N SER A 28 18.36 32.62 -37.84
CA SER A 28 17.36 31.56 -37.79
C SER A 28 15.96 32.19 -37.90
N LYS A 29 15.15 31.71 -38.84
CA LYS A 29 13.79 32.18 -39.07
C LYS A 29 12.92 31.91 -37.83
N SER A 30 12.47 32.98 -37.20
CA SER A 30 11.40 33.02 -36.19
C SER A 30 10.05 32.75 -36.86
N VAL A 31 9.35 31.69 -36.44
CA VAL A 31 7.93 31.49 -36.74
C VAL A 31 7.12 32.09 -35.58
N PRO A 32 6.11 32.95 -35.84
CA PRO A 32 5.50 33.80 -34.81
C PRO A 32 4.35 33.13 -34.05
N HIS A 33 4.28 33.42 -32.75
CA HIS A 33 3.06 33.32 -31.95
C HIS A 33 2.03 34.38 -32.39
N PRO A 34 0.73 34.06 -32.45
CA PRO A 34 -0.33 35.06 -32.43
C PRO A 34 -1.12 35.07 -31.09
N PRO A 35 -1.86 36.15 -30.80
CA PRO A 35 -1.82 36.83 -29.51
C PRO A 35 -3.08 36.67 -28.64
N PHE A 36 -2.95 37.05 -27.37
CA PHE A 36 -4.08 37.47 -26.53
C PHE A 36 -4.64 38.81 -27.01
N TYR A 37 -5.95 38.90 -27.27
CA TYR A 37 -6.79 40.07 -26.94
C TYR A 37 -8.27 39.70 -26.90
N SER A 38 -8.98 40.31 -25.95
CA SER A 38 -10.38 40.12 -25.58
C SER A 38 -11.40 40.83 -26.48
N ALA A 39 -12.65 40.34 -26.37
CA ALA A 39 -13.95 41.01 -26.55
C ALA A 39 -14.69 40.88 -27.90
N GLY A 40 -15.88 40.27 -27.82
CA GLY A 40 -17.09 40.92 -28.33
C GLY A 40 -17.78 40.36 -29.59
N ARG A 41 -18.89 39.63 -29.33
CA ARG A 41 -20.12 39.48 -30.14
C ARG A 41 -20.19 38.48 -31.31
N ARG A 42 -20.99 37.43 -31.00
CA ARG A 42 -22.13 36.85 -31.75
C ARG A 42 -21.88 36.40 -33.20
N ARG A 43 -21.90 35.07 -33.40
CA ARG A 43 -22.92 34.33 -34.18
C ARG A 43 -22.72 32.80 -34.02
N ARG A 44 -23.77 32.11 -33.56
CA ARG A 44 -24.02 30.65 -33.72
C ARG A 44 -24.37 30.38 -35.21
N PRO A 45 -24.33 29.16 -35.80
CA PRO A 45 -24.77 27.89 -35.17
C PRO A 45 -24.14 26.56 -35.70
N LEU A 46 -24.72 25.43 -35.22
CA LEU A 46 -24.77 24.07 -35.79
C LEU A 46 -23.54 23.15 -35.60
N LEU A 47 -23.52 22.40 -34.49
CA LEU A 47 -23.33 20.93 -34.43
C LEU A 47 -23.29 20.45 -32.96
N GLN A 48 -24.38 20.70 -32.22
CA GLN A 48 -24.60 20.13 -30.90
C GLN A 48 -26.06 19.70 -30.80
N LYS A 49 -26.38 18.59 -31.47
CA LYS A 49 -27.75 18.04 -31.58
C LYS A 49 -27.75 16.50 -31.67
N ILE A 50 -27.04 15.82 -30.76
CA ILE A 50 -27.18 14.35 -30.58
C ILE A 50 -27.36 13.93 -29.10
N TRP A 51 -27.43 14.86 -28.14
CA TRP A 51 -27.54 14.46 -26.72
C TRP A 51 -28.66 15.13 -25.92
N THR A 52 -29.84 15.29 -26.53
CA THR A 52 -31.10 15.61 -25.82
C THR A 52 -32.33 15.20 -26.66
N LYS A 53 -32.57 13.90 -26.80
CA LYS A 53 -33.84 13.41 -27.37
C LYS A 53 -34.27 12.06 -26.80
N LYS A 54 -34.45 11.99 -25.48
CA LYS A 54 -35.23 10.92 -24.83
C LYS A 54 -35.78 11.32 -23.44
N ARG A 55 -36.41 12.50 -23.37
CA ARG A 55 -37.36 12.83 -22.30
C ARG A 55 -38.58 13.49 -22.91
N ARG A 56 -39.76 13.03 -22.47
CA ARG A 56 -41.12 13.47 -22.80
C ARG A 56 -41.75 12.79 -24.03
N ALA A 57 -42.31 11.61 -23.79
CA ALA A 57 -43.66 11.29 -24.27
C ALA A 57 -44.50 11.10 -22.99
N ALA A 58 -45.54 11.90 -22.85
CA ALA A 58 -46.52 11.84 -21.79
C ALA A 58 -47.88 11.56 -22.43
N LEU A 59 -48.66 10.63 -21.85
CA LEU A 59 -50.12 10.59 -21.68
C LEU A 59 -50.58 9.13 -21.43
N PRO A 60 -51.69 8.86 -20.72
CA PRO A 60 -52.53 9.73 -19.89
C PRO A 60 -52.72 9.23 -18.43
N LEU A 61 -53.25 10.12 -17.58
CA LEU A 61 -53.78 9.78 -16.26
C LEU A 61 -54.91 8.76 -16.39
N GLY A 62 -54.77 7.61 -15.73
CA GLY A 62 -55.80 6.63 -15.48
C GLY A 62 -55.70 6.16 -14.04
N THR A 63 -56.69 6.55 -13.25
CA THR A 63 -56.88 6.26 -11.84
C THR A 63 -56.92 4.75 -11.59
N ASN A 64 -55.97 4.23 -10.83
CA ASN A 64 -56.13 2.97 -10.10
C ASN A 64 -55.25 3.01 -8.84
N LEU A 65 -55.85 3.43 -7.73
CA LEU A 65 -55.33 3.22 -6.39
C LEU A 65 -55.39 1.72 -6.08
N GLY A 66 -54.36 1.00 -6.51
CA GLY A 66 -54.07 -0.35 -6.03
C GLY A 66 -53.41 -0.26 -4.66
N LEU A 67 -54.22 -0.37 -3.61
CA LEU A 67 -53.78 -0.54 -2.23
C LEU A 67 -52.80 -1.73 -2.13
N TYR A 68 -51.52 -1.43 -1.87
CA TYR A 68 -50.54 -2.43 -1.46
C TYR A 68 -50.93 -2.91 -0.04
N ARG A 69 -51.70 -4.00 0.04
CA ARG A 69 -51.98 -4.68 1.30
C ARG A 69 -50.75 -5.50 1.70
N PRO A 70 -50.12 -5.26 2.87
CA PRO A 70 -49.20 -6.24 3.44
C PRO A 70 -49.99 -7.51 3.78
N ALA A 71 -49.39 -8.67 3.51
CA ALA A 71 -49.94 -9.96 3.90
C ALA A 71 -50.14 -10.02 5.42
N PRO A 72 -51.22 -10.64 5.93
CA PRO A 72 -51.46 -10.71 7.37
C PRO A 72 -50.36 -11.54 8.04
N HIS A 73 -49.68 -10.92 9.00
CA HIS A 73 -48.78 -11.61 9.92
C HIS A 73 -49.57 -12.68 10.68
N SER A 74 -49.20 -13.94 10.48
CA SER A 74 -49.54 -15.00 11.43
C SER A 74 -48.91 -14.64 12.78
N PRO A 75 -49.64 -14.72 13.91
CA PRO A 75 -49.06 -14.45 15.21
C PRO A 75 -47.93 -15.46 15.47
N CYS A 76 -46.73 -14.93 15.62
CA CYS A 76 -45.55 -15.70 16.02
C CYS A 76 -45.84 -16.30 17.40
N SER A 77 -45.98 -17.61 17.45
CA SER A 77 -46.05 -18.40 18.69
C SER A 77 -44.85 -18.08 19.58
N ALA A 78 -45.12 -17.81 20.85
CA ALA A 78 -44.12 -17.47 21.87
C ALA A 78 -42.92 -18.42 21.87
N PRO A 79 -41.68 -17.93 22.11
CA PRO A 79 -40.52 -18.80 22.23
C PRO A 79 -40.67 -19.70 23.48
N PRO A 80 -40.29 -20.99 23.40
CA PRO A 80 -40.25 -21.84 24.58
C PRO A 80 -39.19 -21.34 25.57
N HIS A 81 -39.49 -21.49 26.85
CA HIS A 81 -38.70 -21.10 28.02
C HIS A 81 -37.19 -21.12 27.81
N VAL A 82 -36.56 -19.95 27.98
CA VAL A 82 -35.12 -19.83 28.16
C VAL A 82 -34.77 -20.49 29.49
N PHE A 83 -34.10 -21.65 29.42
CA PHE A 83 -33.45 -22.26 30.57
C PHE A 83 -32.25 -21.40 30.96
N VAL A 84 -32.34 -20.73 32.12
CA VAL A 84 -31.22 -20.01 32.73
C VAL A 84 -30.52 -20.98 33.69
N PRO A 85 -29.27 -21.42 33.41
CA PRO A 85 -28.54 -22.25 34.37
C PRO A 85 -28.15 -21.40 35.58
N SER A 86 -28.39 -21.94 36.78
CA SER A 86 -27.97 -21.34 38.05
C SER A 86 -26.46 -21.12 38.08
N THR A 87 -26.04 -19.88 38.36
CA THR A 87 -24.66 -19.50 38.64
C THR A 87 -24.20 -20.08 39.97
N ASP A 88 -23.71 -21.32 39.97
CA ASP A 88 -22.96 -21.82 41.12
C ASP A 88 -21.95 -22.91 40.73
N THR A 89 -20.89 -22.52 40.01
CA THR A 89 -19.64 -23.32 39.94
C THR A 89 -18.44 -22.45 39.54
N SER A 90 -18.19 -21.36 40.26
CA SER A 90 -16.99 -20.53 40.08
C SER A 90 -16.08 -20.61 41.30
N ALA A 91 -15.57 -21.81 41.59
CA ALA A 91 -14.46 -21.98 42.53
C ALA A 91 -13.69 -23.28 42.28
N ARG A 92 -12.90 -23.33 41.21
CA ARG A 92 -11.68 -24.16 41.20
C ARG A 92 -10.60 -23.56 40.31
N LEU A 93 -9.78 -22.78 41.01
CA LEU A 93 -8.38 -22.48 40.71
C LEU A 93 -7.69 -23.64 39.99
N ILE A 94 -7.26 -23.40 38.75
CA ILE A 94 -6.01 -23.94 38.23
C ILE A 94 -5.19 -22.73 37.78
N ARG A 95 -4.50 -22.10 38.74
CA ARG A 95 -3.41 -21.19 38.45
C ARG A 95 -2.21 -22.06 38.07
N ALA A 96 -2.10 -22.39 36.79
CA ALA A 96 -0.88 -22.97 36.22
C ALA A 96 0.24 -21.92 36.31
N PRO A 97 1.51 -22.32 36.54
CA PRO A 97 2.64 -21.40 36.58
C PRO A 97 2.78 -20.68 35.24
N ASP A 98 3.06 -19.38 35.31
CA ASP A 98 3.03 -18.44 34.20
C ASP A 98 4.22 -18.65 33.24
N ASN A 99 4.00 -19.53 32.26
CA ASN A 99 4.87 -19.75 31.10
C ASN A 99 4.32 -19.02 29.84
N ARG A 100 3.46 -18.01 30.02
CA ARG A 100 2.67 -17.38 28.95
C ARG A 100 3.46 -16.54 27.97
N VAL A 101 4.63 -16.03 28.37
CA VAL A 101 5.48 -15.23 27.47
C VAL A 101 5.87 -16.02 26.21
N GLY A 102 6.15 -17.33 26.34
CA GLY A 102 6.48 -18.17 25.19
C GLY A 102 5.29 -18.46 24.25
N VAL A 103 4.07 -18.50 24.79
CA VAL A 103 2.85 -18.82 24.04
C VAL A 103 2.31 -17.57 23.32
N GLU A 104 2.50 -16.38 23.89
CA GLU A 104 2.02 -15.11 23.32
C GLU A 104 2.80 -14.68 22.07
N PHE A 105 4.11 -14.94 22.00
CA PHE A 105 4.93 -14.60 20.83
C PHE A 105 4.98 -15.70 19.76
N ALA A 106 4.51 -16.92 20.07
CA ALA A 106 4.50 -18.03 19.11
C ALA A 106 3.78 -17.68 17.77
N PRO A 107 2.62 -16.99 17.77
CA PRO A 107 1.97 -16.54 16.54
C PRO A 107 2.84 -15.57 15.73
N VAL A 108 3.57 -14.67 16.39
CA VAL A 108 4.45 -13.68 15.74
C VAL A 108 5.61 -14.40 15.04
N VAL A 109 6.24 -15.36 15.73
CA VAL A 109 7.36 -16.13 15.17
C VAL A 109 6.90 -17.03 14.02
N ALA A 110 5.77 -17.73 14.17
CA ALA A 110 5.21 -18.57 13.12
C ALA A 110 4.85 -17.75 11.87
N TRP A 111 4.19 -16.60 12.06
CA TRP A 111 3.84 -15.69 10.99
C TRP A 111 5.07 -15.15 10.27
N LEU A 112 6.01 -14.57 11.03
CA LEU A 112 7.23 -13.99 10.48
C LEU A 112 8.07 -15.06 9.77
N GLY A 113 8.16 -16.27 10.33
CA GLY A 113 8.85 -17.40 9.71
C GLY A 113 8.29 -17.74 8.33
N VAL A 114 6.96 -17.83 8.19
CA VAL A 114 6.31 -18.07 6.90
C VAL A 114 6.55 -16.91 5.93
N VAL A 115 6.40 -15.66 6.37
CA VAL A 115 6.62 -14.48 5.52
C VAL A 115 8.07 -14.42 5.02
N LEU A 116 9.05 -14.67 5.89
CA LEU A 116 10.47 -14.72 5.52
C LEU A 116 10.79 -15.89 4.59
N ALA A 117 10.18 -17.06 4.80
CA ALA A 117 10.36 -18.21 3.92
C ALA A 117 9.81 -17.92 2.51
N LEU A 118 8.63 -17.30 2.40
CA LEU A 118 8.07 -16.88 1.12
C LEU A 118 8.93 -15.80 0.46
N ALA A 119 9.42 -14.80 1.22
CA ALA A 119 10.32 -13.78 0.70
C ALA A 119 11.65 -14.40 0.22
N ALA A 120 12.20 -15.37 0.94
CA ALA A 120 13.41 -16.10 0.53
C ALA A 120 13.18 -16.89 -0.77
N ALA A 121 12.02 -17.54 -0.91
CA ALA A 121 11.62 -18.22 -2.15
C ALA A 121 11.45 -17.25 -3.34
N ALA A 122 11.07 -15.99 -3.06
CA ALA A 122 10.94 -14.96 -4.07
C ALA A 122 12.27 -14.28 -4.46
N LEU A 123 13.35 -14.45 -3.69
CA LEU A 123 14.65 -13.81 -3.98
C LEU A 123 15.19 -14.10 -5.39
N PRO A 124 15.19 -15.34 -5.91
CA PRO A 124 15.65 -15.62 -7.27
C PRO A 124 14.80 -14.92 -8.34
N ILE A 125 13.50 -14.75 -8.09
CA ILE A 125 12.60 -14.05 -9.01
C ILE A 125 12.96 -12.56 -9.01
N ALA A 126 13.09 -11.95 -7.83
CA ALA A 126 13.46 -10.55 -7.68
C ALA A 126 14.86 -10.23 -8.26
N ASP A 127 15.85 -11.11 -8.06
CA ASP A 127 17.21 -10.99 -8.63
C ASP A 127 17.20 -10.93 -10.16
N ARG A 128 16.33 -11.69 -10.82
CA ARG A 128 16.22 -11.68 -12.28
C ARG A 128 15.64 -10.37 -12.80
N VAL A 129 14.60 -9.86 -12.16
CA VAL A 129 13.90 -8.64 -12.58
C VAL A 129 14.75 -7.40 -12.27
N PHE A 130 15.34 -7.34 -11.09
CA PHE A 130 16.03 -6.14 -10.56
C PHE A 130 17.55 -6.33 -10.48
N ARG A 131 18.13 -7.11 -11.40
CA ARG A 131 19.58 -7.42 -11.43
C ARG A 131 20.49 -6.19 -11.38
N GLY A 132 20.03 -5.07 -11.91
CA GLY A 132 20.77 -3.79 -11.95
C GLY A 132 20.77 -3.03 -10.62
N PHE A 133 19.93 -3.44 -9.66
CA PHE A 133 19.81 -2.74 -8.39
C PHE A 133 20.98 -3.10 -7.46
N PRO A 134 21.39 -2.21 -6.54
CA PRO A 134 22.50 -2.46 -5.62
C PRO A 134 22.33 -3.71 -4.75
N ASP A 135 21.08 -4.02 -4.40
CA ASP A 135 20.68 -5.18 -3.61
C ASP A 135 20.18 -6.35 -4.47
N SER A 136 20.26 -6.24 -5.79
CA SER A 136 19.69 -7.19 -6.75
C SER A 136 18.21 -7.46 -6.50
N GLY A 137 17.43 -6.46 -6.08
CA GLY A 137 15.98 -6.60 -5.90
C GLY A 137 15.54 -7.22 -4.58
N ALA A 138 16.46 -7.55 -3.66
CA ALA A 138 16.11 -8.16 -2.39
C ALA A 138 15.09 -7.32 -1.58
N SER A 139 15.09 -6.00 -1.71
CA SER A 139 14.07 -5.12 -1.13
C SER A 139 12.63 -5.38 -1.60
N PHE A 140 12.46 -5.92 -2.80
CA PHE A 140 11.14 -6.24 -3.36
C PHE A 140 10.72 -7.69 -3.12
N ALA A 141 11.59 -8.54 -2.55
CA ALA A 141 11.28 -9.95 -2.36
C ALA A 141 10.01 -10.21 -1.51
N PRO A 142 9.75 -9.49 -0.39
CA PRO A 142 8.48 -9.64 0.32
C PRO A 142 7.26 -9.23 -0.53
N ALA A 143 7.37 -8.17 -1.32
CA ALA A 143 6.29 -7.71 -2.21
C ALA A 143 6.03 -8.73 -3.32
N THR A 144 7.09 -9.26 -3.95
CA THR A 144 7.02 -10.32 -4.95
C THR A 144 6.36 -11.57 -4.36
N ALA A 145 6.78 -12.00 -3.17
CA ALA A 145 6.18 -13.14 -2.50
C ALA A 145 4.68 -12.96 -2.26
N LEU A 146 4.28 -11.86 -1.62
CA LEU A 146 2.87 -11.58 -1.34
C LEU A 146 2.05 -11.48 -2.61
N ALA A 147 2.53 -10.76 -3.63
CA ALA A 147 1.84 -10.60 -4.90
C ALA A 147 1.67 -11.94 -5.62
N THR A 148 2.74 -12.74 -5.74
CA THR A 148 2.68 -14.04 -6.40
C THR A 148 1.69 -14.97 -5.69
N VAL A 149 1.86 -15.18 -4.38
CA VAL A 149 1.00 -16.10 -3.63
C VAL A 149 -0.46 -15.64 -3.66
N THR A 150 -0.72 -14.34 -3.50
CA THR A 150 -2.10 -13.81 -3.49
C THR A 150 -2.75 -13.92 -4.87
N VAL A 151 -2.02 -13.63 -5.95
CA VAL A 151 -2.56 -13.75 -7.32
C VAL A 151 -2.88 -15.21 -7.65
N PHE A 152 -2.00 -16.16 -7.33
CA PHE A 152 -2.30 -17.57 -7.54
C PHE A 152 -3.44 -18.06 -6.66
N ALA A 153 -3.51 -17.63 -5.39
CA ALA A 153 -4.62 -17.94 -4.51
C ALA A 153 -5.95 -17.37 -5.02
N TYR A 154 -5.93 -16.17 -5.62
CA TYR A 154 -7.10 -15.55 -6.25
C TYR A 154 -7.61 -16.37 -7.44
N TRP A 155 -6.72 -16.71 -8.37
CA TRP A 155 -7.11 -17.45 -9.59
C TRP A 155 -7.59 -18.86 -9.28
N LEU A 156 -6.83 -19.61 -8.46
CA LEU A 156 -7.25 -20.94 -8.02
C LEU A 156 -8.50 -20.88 -7.14
N GLY A 157 -8.64 -19.80 -6.37
CA GLY A 157 -9.78 -19.51 -5.50
C GLY A 157 -11.13 -19.52 -6.20
N HIS A 158 -11.19 -19.24 -7.51
CA HIS A 158 -12.43 -19.30 -8.28
C HIS A 158 -12.95 -20.74 -8.48
N LEU A 159 -12.09 -21.74 -8.30
CA LEU A 159 -12.43 -23.16 -8.40
C LEU A 159 -12.68 -23.76 -7.01
N ALA A 160 -11.80 -23.47 -6.07
CA ALA A 160 -11.90 -23.83 -4.66
C ALA A 160 -11.01 -22.90 -3.85
N TYR A 161 -11.38 -22.60 -2.61
CA TYR A 161 -10.58 -21.80 -1.69
C TYR A 161 -10.45 -22.48 -0.32
N GLY A 162 -9.41 -22.10 0.41
CA GLY A 162 -9.05 -22.69 1.70
C GLY A 162 -7.59 -23.13 1.76
N ARG A 163 -7.26 -23.91 2.79
CA ARG A 163 -5.87 -24.23 3.15
C ARG A 163 -5.06 -24.90 2.04
N PHE A 164 -5.63 -25.88 1.34
CA PHE A 164 -4.92 -26.59 0.27
C PHE A 164 -4.61 -25.68 -0.91
N VAL A 165 -5.50 -24.76 -1.25
CA VAL A 165 -5.27 -23.78 -2.33
C VAL A 165 -4.22 -22.76 -1.92
N SER A 166 -4.24 -22.29 -0.68
CA SER A 166 -3.16 -21.43 -0.14
C SER A 166 -1.80 -22.12 -0.17
N LEU A 167 -1.73 -23.40 0.20
CA LEU A 167 -0.51 -24.21 0.11
C LEU A 167 -0.07 -24.42 -1.34
N ALA A 168 -0.99 -24.68 -2.27
CA ALA A 168 -0.68 -24.81 -3.68
C ALA A 168 -0.12 -23.50 -4.27
N ALA A 169 -0.73 -22.36 -3.93
CA ALA A 169 -0.26 -21.04 -4.35
C ALA A 169 1.15 -20.72 -3.82
N ALA A 170 1.43 -21.04 -2.55
CA ALA A 170 2.77 -20.96 -1.98
C ALA A 170 3.74 -21.95 -2.64
N GLY A 171 3.28 -23.16 -2.93
CA GLY A 171 4.04 -24.20 -3.61
C GLY A 171 4.51 -23.77 -4.99
N VAL A 172 3.66 -23.09 -5.77
CA VAL A 172 4.05 -22.51 -7.08
C VAL A 172 5.22 -21.53 -6.92
N LEU A 173 5.15 -20.62 -5.95
CA LEU A 173 6.25 -19.69 -5.66
C LEU A 173 7.54 -20.44 -5.30
N VAL A 174 7.46 -21.43 -4.41
CA VAL A 174 8.61 -22.23 -3.98
C VAL A 174 9.23 -23.00 -5.13
N LEU A 175 8.42 -23.66 -5.97
CA LEU A 175 8.89 -24.42 -7.13
C LEU A 175 9.62 -23.52 -8.12
N VAL A 176 9.04 -22.37 -8.47
CA VAL A 176 9.68 -21.39 -9.36
C VAL A 176 10.97 -20.84 -8.74
N GLY A 177 10.94 -20.50 -7.45
CA GLY A 177 12.09 -20.02 -6.71
C GLY A 177 13.25 -21.02 -6.73
N VAL A 178 12.98 -22.29 -6.39
CA VAL A 178 13.98 -23.37 -6.39
C VAL A 178 14.55 -23.62 -7.78
N ALA A 179 13.71 -23.67 -8.82
CA ALA A 179 14.16 -23.84 -10.19
C ALA A 179 15.12 -22.71 -10.63
N LEU A 180 14.76 -21.46 -10.32
CA LEU A 180 15.60 -20.30 -10.64
C LEU A 180 16.89 -20.26 -9.82
N TRP A 181 16.85 -20.72 -8.57
CA TRP A 181 18.01 -20.84 -7.70
C TRP A 181 19.02 -21.86 -8.23
N GLY A 182 18.53 -23.02 -8.71
CA GLY A 182 19.35 -24.07 -9.32
C GLY A 182 20.08 -23.58 -10.58
N TRP A 183 19.43 -22.70 -11.36
CA TRP A 183 20.06 -22.07 -12.51
C TRP A 183 21.07 -20.99 -12.11
N ARG A 184 20.72 -20.09 -11.20
CA ARG A 184 21.63 -19.03 -10.74
C ARG A 184 21.30 -18.63 -9.31
N ARG A 185 22.27 -18.81 -8.42
CA ARG A 185 22.10 -18.50 -7.00
C ARG A 185 22.04 -16.98 -6.77
N PRO A 186 21.05 -16.47 -6.02
CA PRO A 186 21.01 -15.06 -5.65
C PRO A 186 22.16 -14.72 -4.71
N ARG A 187 22.60 -13.45 -4.75
CA ARG A 187 23.69 -12.96 -3.89
C ARG A 187 23.17 -12.65 -2.48
N LEU A 188 23.09 -13.66 -1.62
CA LEU A 188 22.49 -13.55 -0.28
C LEU A 188 23.09 -12.44 0.61
N ALA A 189 24.37 -12.12 0.45
CA ALA A 189 25.00 -11.02 1.16
C ALA A 189 24.31 -9.67 0.91
N ARG A 190 23.73 -9.47 -0.29
CA ARG A 190 23.03 -8.25 -0.69
C ARG A 190 21.64 -8.12 -0.05
N ALA A 191 21.06 -9.23 0.39
CA ALA A 191 19.75 -9.26 1.04
C ALA A 191 19.81 -8.86 2.53
N ARG A 192 20.99 -8.88 3.16
CA ARG A 192 21.14 -8.58 4.61
C ARG A 192 20.53 -7.24 5.00
N LEU A 193 20.88 -6.17 4.28
CA LEU A 193 20.42 -4.82 4.60
C LEU A 193 18.91 -4.64 4.35
N PRO A 194 18.35 -5.00 3.18
CA PRO A 194 16.90 -4.97 2.98
C PRO A 194 16.11 -5.78 4.01
N PHE A 195 16.56 -6.98 4.36
CA PHE A 195 15.87 -7.80 5.36
C PHE A 195 16.00 -7.21 6.77
N ALA A 196 17.10 -6.55 7.11
CA ALA A 196 17.21 -5.80 8.37
C ALA A 196 16.20 -4.64 8.41
N VAL A 197 16.04 -3.90 7.31
CA VAL A 197 15.02 -2.84 7.18
C VAL A 197 13.62 -3.42 7.33
N PHE A 198 13.33 -4.54 6.68
CA PHE A 198 12.05 -5.24 6.79
C PHE A 198 11.77 -5.66 8.23
N LEU A 199 12.72 -6.31 8.89
CA LEU A 199 12.57 -6.79 10.27
C LEU A 199 12.38 -5.63 11.25
N LEU A 200 13.12 -4.54 11.08
CA LEU A 200 12.96 -3.35 11.92
C LEU A 200 11.59 -2.69 11.73
N ALA A 201 11.14 -2.54 10.48
CA ALA A 201 9.83 -1.96 10.17
C ALA A 201 8.68 -2.87 10.64
N PHE A 202 8.83 -4.19 10.50
CA PHE A 202 7.87 -5.18 10.99
C PHE A 202 7.78 -5.11 12.52
N ALA A 203 8.92 -5.17 13.21
CA ALA A 203 8.99 -5.10 14.67
C ALA A 203 8.39 -3.79 15.19
N PHE A 204 8.72 -2.66 14.56
CA PHE A 204 8.14 -1.37 14.88
C PHE A 204 6.61 -1.40 14.82
N LEU A 205 6.02 -1.87 13.72
CA LEU A 205 4.56 -1.86 13.61
C LEU A 205 3.90 -2.93 14.49
N VAL A 206 4.56 -4.06 14.75
CA VAL A 206 4.09 -5.03 15.76
C VAL A 206 4.01 -4.38 17.14
N VAL A 207 5.03 -3.63 17.57
CA VAL A 207 5.02 -2.93 18.88
C VAL A 207 3.90 -1.89 18.93
N VAL A 208 3.72 -1.11 17.86
CA VAL A 208 2.62 -0.12 17.78
C VAL A 208 1.25 -0.82 17.88
N ARG A 209 1.06 -1.94 17.17
CA ARG A 209 -0.20 -2.71 17.23
C ARG A 209 -0.38 -3.47 18.54
N ALA A 210 0.70 -3.81 19.25
CA ALA A 210 0.62 -4.45 20.55
C ALA A 210 0.09 -3.50 21.64
N TYR A 211 0.28 -2.18 21.49
CA TYR A 211 -0.26 -1.19 22.41
C TYR A 211 -1.80 -1.11 22.35
N ASP A 212 -2.37 -1.10 21.15
CA ASP A 212 -3.82 -1.16 20.93
C ASP A 212 -4.13 -2.14 19.79
N PRO A 213 -4.26 -3.44 20.06
CA PRO A 213 -4.58 -4.44 19.04
C PRO A 213 -6.06 -4.44 18.64
N GLY A 214 -6.87 -3.54 19.24
CA GLY A 214 -8.31 -3.49 19.08
C GLY A 214 -8.76 -3.33 17.64
N ILE A 215 -9.79 -4.10 17.29
CA ILE A 215 -10.55 -4.00 16.04
C ILE A 215 -11.93 -3.49 16.43
N HIS A 216 -12.07 -2.17 16.45
CA HIS A 216 -13.29 -1.49 16.89
C HIS A 216 -14.11 -0.97 15.68
N PRO A 217 -15.44 -0.84 15.82
CA PRO A 217 -16.29 -0.29 14.78
C PRO A 217 -16.12 1.22 14.59
N ALA A 218 -15.53 1.94 15.55
CA ALA A 218 -15.27 3.36 15.41
C ALA A 218 -14.39 3.64 14.18
N GLY A 219 -14.85 4.55 13.30
CA GLY A 219 -14.23 4.84 12.01
C GLY A 219 -14.57 3.86 10.87
N GLY A 220 -15.23 2.73 11.14
CA GLY A 220 -15.75 1.78 10.15
C GLY A 220 -14.71 0.90 9.44
N GLU A 221 -13.58 1.46 9.03
CA GLU A 221 -12.59 0.81 8.15
C GLU A 221 -12.01 -0.49 8.74
N LYS A 222 -11.56 -0.48 10.01
CA LYS A 222 -11.01 -1.68 10.67
C LYS A 222 -12.05 -2.81 10.77
N PHE A 223 -13.30 -2.45 11.07
CA PHE A 223 -14.39 -3.41 11.20
C PHE A 223 -14.77 -4.02 9.86
N LEU A 224 -14.84 -3.20 8.81
CA LEU A 224 -15.04 -3.66 7.44
C LEU A 224 -13.93 -4.61 7.01
N ASP A 225 -12.66 -4.22 7.17
CA ASP A 225 -11.51 -5.05 6.78
C ASP A 225 -11.50 -6.40 7.47
N PHE A 226 -11.79 -6.40 8.78
CA PHE A 226 -11.84 -7.64 9.55
C PHE A 226 -13.05 -8.51 9.16
N GLY A 227 -14.20 -7.88 8.86
CA GLY A 227 -15.37 -8.58 8.30
C GLY A 227 -15.04 -9.27 6.98
N LEU A 228 -14.40 -8.55 6.06
CA LEU A 228 -13.93 -9.09 4.77
C LEU A 228 -12.96 -10.26 4.97
N LEU A 229 -11.98 -10.14 5.88
CA LEU A 229 -11.07 -11.24 6.22
C LEU A 229 -11.83 -12.48 6.69
N ASN A 230 -12.80 -12.32 7.60
CA ASN A 230 -13.56 -13.44 8.13
C ASN A 230 -14.43 -14.13 7.07
N VAL A 231 -15.04 -13.37 6.17
CA VAL A 231 -15.88 -13.96 5.11
C VAL A 231 -15.04 -14.67 4.05
N ILE A 232 -13.84 -14.17 3.72
CA ILE A 232 -12.89 -14.90 2.86
C ILE A 232 -12.46 -16.23 3.51
N LEU A 233 -12.15 -16.22 4.82
CA LEU A 233 -11.72 -17.43 5.54
C LEU A 233 -12.79 -18.52 5.65
N ARG A 234 -14.07 -18.17 5.50
CA ARG A 234 -15.21 -19.10 5.52
C ARG A 234 -15.63 -19.56 4.12
N ALA A 235 -15.08 -18.97 3.07
CA ALA A 235 -15.54 -19.21 1.71
C ALA A 235 -14.93 -20.50 1.13
N ASP A 236 -15.78 -21.30 0.47
CA ASP A 236 -15.35 -22.48 -0.28
C ASP A 236 -14.80 -22.13 -1.68
N TYR A 237 -15.14 -20.94 -2.20
CA TYR A 237 -14.64 -20.40 -3.47
C TYR A 237 -14.76 -18.86 -3.48
N LEU A 238 -14.05 -18.22 -4.41
CA LEU A 238 -14.06 -16.77 -4.61
C LEU A 238 -14.95 -16.36 -5.80
N PRO A 239 -15.56 -15.15 -5.76
CA PRO A 239 -15.63 -14.24 -4.63
C PRO A 239 -16.51 -14.81 -3.50
N PRO A 240 -16.24 -14.45 -2.24
CA PRO A 240 -17.02 -14.92 -1.11
C PRO A 240 -18.39 -14.22 -1.05
N GLU A 241 -19.24 -14.61 -0.10
CA GLU A 241 -20.49 -13.90 0.19
C GLU A 241 -20.23 -12.45 0.61
N ASP A 242 -21.17 -11.53 0.34
CA ASP A 242 -21.05 -10.14 0.75
C ASP A 242 -21.26 -10.00 2.27
N VAL A 243 -20.40 -9.22 2.93
CA VAL A 243 -20.43 -9.02 4.39
C VAL A 243 -21.70 -8.28 4.86
N TRP A 244 -22.36 -7.54 3.99
CA TRP A 244 -23.53 -6.72 4.29
C TRP A 244 -24.80 -7.20 3.60
N PHE A 245 -24.68 -7.95 2.51
CA PHE A 245 -25.82 -8.41 1.72
C PHE A 245 -25.83 -9.93 1.57
N ALA A 246 -26.45 -10.58 2.56
CA ALA A 246 -26.55 -12.03 2.64
C ALA A 246 -27.16 -12.65 1.37
N GLY A 247 -26.58 -13.78 0.94
CA GLY A 247 -26.92 -14.50 -0.27
C GLY A 247 -26.29 -13.95 -1.55
N GLU A 248 -25.72 -12.74 -1.53
CA GLU A 248 -25.07 -12.14 -2.69
C GLU A 248 -23.55 -12.27 -2.66
N ARG A 249 -22.94 -12.17 -3.85
CA ARG A 249 -21.48 -12.21 -3.98
C ARG A 249 -20.88 -10.86 -3.61
N LEU A 250 -19.77 -10.89 -2.88
CA LEU A 250 -18.99 -9.69 -2.53
C LEU A 250 -18.56 -8.92 -3.79
N ARG A 251 -18.97 -7.65 -3.88
CA ARG A 251 -18.57 -6.72 -4.96
C ARG A 251 -17.68 -5.60 -4.44
N TYR A 252 -16.56 -5.99 -3.86
CA TYR A 252 -15.55 -5.08 -3.30
C TYR A 252 -14.14 -5.56 -3.66
N TYR A 253 -13.13 -4.69 -3.58
CA TYR A 253 -11.75 -5.11 -3.74
C TYR A 253 -11.25 -5.71 -2.42
N TYR A 254 -10.73 -6.93 -2.44
CA TYR A 254 -10.37 -7.65 -1.21
C TYR A 254 -8.95 -8.25 -1.25
N GLY A 255 -8.06 -7.70 -2.07
CA GLY A 255 -6.72 -8.27 -2.30
C GLY A 255 -5.85 -8.35 -1.05
N ALA A 256 -5.85 -7.32 -0.20
CA ALA A 256 -5.08 -7.32 1.05
C ALA A 256 -5.65 -8.32 2.07
N GLN A 257 -6.98 -8.44 2.12
CA GLN A 257 -7.69 -9.36 2.99
C GLN A 257 -7.50 -10.81 2.50
N LEU A 258 -7.44 -11.04 1.18
CA LEU A 258 -7.09 -12.34 0.58
C LEU A 258 -5.64 -12.74 0.87
N ALA A 259 -4.70 -11.80 0.75
CA ALA A 259 -3.30 -12.04 1.13
C ALA A 259 -3.22 -12.46 2.60
N THR A 260 -3.93 -11.75 3.48
CA THR A 260 -4.03 -12.04 4.91
C THR A 260 -4.65 -13.42 5.17
N ALA A 261 -5.79 -13.73 4.55
CA ALA A 261 -6.47 -15.02 4.70
C ALA A 261 -5.59 -16.19 4.23
N THR A 262 -4.84 -15.98 3.15
CA THR A 262 -3.88 -16.97 2.64
C THR A 262 -2.75 -17.21 3.64
N LEU A 263 -2.21 -16.15 4.25
CA LEU A 263 -1.21 -16.29 5.32
C LEU A 263 -1.79 -16.94 6.59
N VAL A 264 -3.05 -16.69 6.94
CA VAL A 264 -3.76 -17.40 8.01
C VAL A 264 -3.81 -18.90 7.72
N HIS A 265 -4.18 -19.30 6.51
CA HIS A 265 -4.19 -20.71 6.12
C HIS A 265 -2.81 -21.38 6.15
N LEU A 266 -1.74 -20.65 5.83
CA LEU A 266 -0.36 -21.15 5.87
C LEU A 266 0.19 -21.26 7.30
N THR A 267 -0.21 -20.37 8.19
CA THR A 267 0.36 -20.24 9.54
C THR A 267 -0.49 -20.88 10.63
N GLY A 268 -1.81 -20.96 10.43
CA GLY A 268 -2.79 -21.34 11.46
C GLY A 268 -3.00 -20.27 12.53
N VAL A 269 -2.45 -19.07 12.36
CA VAL A 269 -2.63 -17.96 13.31
C VAL A 269 -4.09 -17.51 13.31
N THR A 270 -4.64 -17.24 14.51
CA THR A 270 -6.03 -16.80 14.65
C THR A 270 -6.28 -15.48 13.90
N PRO A 271 -7.46 -15.28 13.30
CA PRO A 271 -7.71 -14.12 12.43
C PRO A 271 -7.47 -12.76 13.12
N SER A 272 -7.81 -12.63 14.41
CA SER A 272 -7.63 -11.39 15.18
C SER A 272 -6.16 -11.01 15.36
N VAL A 273 -5.28 -12.00 15.57
CA VAL A 273 -3.83 -11.78 15.64
C VAL A 273 -3.27 -11.57 14.24
N ALA A 274 -3.69 -12.38 13.27
CA ALA A 274 -3.23 -12.29 11.89
C ALA A 274 -3.55 -10.93 11.24
N TYR A 275 -4.70 -10.32 11.53
CA TYR A 275 -5.03 -8.97 11.05
C TYR A 275 -3.93 -7.96 11.43
N ASN A 276 -3.50 -7.98 12.69
CA ASN A 276 -2.45 -7.11 13.20
C ASN A 276 -1.07 -7.41 12.59
N LEU A 277 -0.73 -8.69 12.45
CA LEU A 277 0.54 -9.11 11.85
C LEU A 277 0.59 -8.82 10.33
N ALA A 278 -0.56 -8.89 9.65
CA ALA A 278 -0.66 -8.53 8.23
C ALA A 278 -0.42 -7.03 8.01
N LEU A 279 -0.97 -6.16 8.87
CA LEU A 279 -0.66 -4.73 8.85
C LEU A 279 0.86 -4.52 8.98
N ALA A 280 1.50 -5.18 9.95
CA ALA A 280 2.95 -5.16 10.12
C ALA A 280 3.71 -5.65 8.89
N THR A 281 3.27 -6.73 8.25
CA THR A 281 3.86 -7.26 7.01
C THR A 281 3.72 -6.30 5.83
N PHE A 282 2.54 -5.71 5.61
CA PHE A 282 2.32 -4.77 4.51
C PHE A 282 3.12 -3.48 4.68
N TYR A 283 3.16 -2.95 5.91
CA TYR A 283 3.99 -1.80 6.25
C TYR A 283 5.48 -2.09 6.03
N ALA A 284 5.98 -3.21 6.57
CA ALA A 284 7.39 -3.58 6.40
C ALA A 284 7.75 -3.78 4.94
N THR A 285 6.85 -4.37 4.15
CA THR A 285 7.01 -4.54 2.70
C THR A 285 7.09 -3.19 1.99
N LEU A 286 6.21 -2.25 2.31
CA LEU A 286 6.20 -0.90 1.74
C LEU A 286 7.49 -0.14 2.07
N VAL A 287 7.88 -0.11 3.34
CA VAL A 287 9.09 0.58 3.82
C VAL A 287 10.34 0.01 3.16
N THR A 288 10.44 -1.31 3.07
CA THR A 288 11.61 -1.99 2.47
C THR A 288 11.67 -1.77 0.96
N GLY A 289 10.53 -1.74 0.29
CA GLY A 289 10.43 -1.41 -1.14
C GLY A 289 10.84 0.04 -1.41
N ALA A 290 10.37 1.00 -0.60
CA ALA A 290 10.77 2.40 -0.69
C ALA A 290 12.27 2.59 -0.47
N PHE A 291 12.84 1.91 0.53
CA PHE A 291 14.28 1.86 0.77
C PHE A 291 15.04 1.37 -0.47
N GLY A 292 14.64 0.24 -1.05
CA GLY A 292 15.31 -0.36 -2.21
C GLY A 292 15.23 0.51 -3.46
N LEU A 293 14.06 1.10 -3.72
CA LEU A 293 13.84 1.98 -4.87
C LEU A 293 14.71 3.24 -4.79
N ALA A 294 14.67 3.95 -3.65
CA ALA A 294 15.45 5.17 -3.47
C ALA A 294 16.95 4.89 -3.48
N ARG A 295 17.38 3.78 -2.86
CA ARG A 295 18.77 3.33 -2.91
C ARG A 295 19.23 3.11 -4.34
N ALA A 296 18.45 2.39 -5.15
CA ALA A 296 18.78 2.16 -6.55
C ALA A 296 18.86 3.47 -7.35
N ALA A 297 17.86 4.35 -7.21
CA ALA A 297 17.83 5.65 -7.88
C ALA A 297 19.05 6.52 -7.54
N ALA A 298 19.43 6.60 -6.27
CA ALA A 298 20.57 7.39 -5.83
C ALA A 298 21.90 6.81 -6.33
N THR A 299 22.10 5.48 -6.24
CA THR A 299 23.32 4.84 -6.77
C THR A 299 23.47 4.99 -8.27
N HIS A 300 22.37 5.08 -9.03
CA HIS A 300 22.42 5.36 -10.47
C HIS A 300 22.91 6.78 -10.80
N THR A 301 22.93 7.68 -9.81
CA THR A 301 23.39 9.07 -9.96
C THR A 301 24.65 9.35 -9.14
N ASP A 302 25.41 8.31 -8.80
CA ASP A 302 26.64 8.38 -8.00
C ASP A 302 26.47 9.06 -6.63
N ARG A 303 25.26 8.98 -6.05
CA ARG A 303 24.94 9.46 -4.70
C ARG A 303 24.96 8.30 -3.70
N ASP A 304 25.04 8.64 -2.42
CA ASP A 304 24.92 7.67 -1.33
C ASP A 304 23.53 7.02 -1.33
N GLY A 305 23.47 5.79 -1.85
CA GLY A 305 22.24 5.02 -1.91
C GLY A 305 21.72 4.55 -0.55
N VAL A 306 22.59 4.34 0.44
CA VAL A 306 22.13 3.92 1.77
C VAL A 306 21.43 5.08 2.45
N LEU A 307 22.03 6.27 2.41
CA LEU A 307 21.40 7.48 2.95
C LEU A 307 20.05 7.75 2.26
N ALA A 308 20.00 7.71 0.92
CA ALA A 308 18.76 7.91 0.18
C ALA A 308 17.68 6.86 0.54
N GLY A 309 18.07 5.60 0.68
CA GLY A 309 17.18 4.52 1.11
C GLY A 309 16.63 4.75 2.51
N VAL A 310 17.47 5.12 3.47
CA VAL A 310 17.05 5.42 4.87
C VAL A 310 16.12 6.62 4.91
N LEU A 311 16.44 7.70 4.18
CA LEU A 311 15.57 8.87 4.08
C LEU A 311 14.21 8.50 3.48
N ALA A 312 14.16 7.69 2.43
CA ALA A 312 12.90 7.22 1.85
C ALA A 312 12.11 6.34 2.83
N ALA A 313 12.77 5.41 3.54
CA ALA A 313 12.13 4.59 4.56
C ALA A 313 11.54 5.45 5.69
N PHE A 314 12.25 6.48 6.14
CA PHE A 314 11.76 7.43 7.13
C PHE A 314 10.57 8.24 6.60
N LEU A 315 10.68 8.82 5.40
CA LEU A 315 9.64 9.67 4.84
C LEU A 315 8.34 8.90 4.59
N VAL A 316 8.44 7.68 4.06
CA VAL A 316 7.29 6.82 3.74
C VAL A 316 6.74 6.13 5.00
N GLY A 317 7.59 5.55 5.84
CA GLY A 317 7.17 4.77 7.00
C GLY A 317 6.73 5.62 8.19
N LEU A 318 7.41 6.74 8.44
CA LEU A 318 7.22 7.53 9.65
C LEU A 318 6.68 8.93 9.36
N ALA A 319 7.35 9.71 8.50
CA ALA A 319 7.02 11.12 8.32
C ALA A 319 5.60 11.34 7.76
N GLY A 320 5.14 10.47 6.85
CA GLY A 320 3.77 10.51 6.32
C GLY A 320 2.68 10.34 7.39
N THR A 321 2.99 9.72 8.52
CA THR A 321 2.06 9.52 9.65
C THR A 321 2.11 10.65 10.68
N LEU A 322 3.11 11.55 10.60
CA LEU A 322 3.27 12.67 11.54
C LEU A 322 2.20 13.75 11.38
N ALA A 323 1.40 13.73 10.31
CA ALA A 323 0.31 14.68 10.14
C ALA A 323 -0.64 14.72 11.36
N THR A 324 -1.00 13.56 11.91
CA THR A 324 -1.90 13.48 13.07
C THR A 324 -1.30 14.07 14.35
N PRO A 325 -0.10 13.67 14.82
CA PRO A 325 0.51 14.31 16.00
C PRO A 325 0.83 15.79 15.78
N VAL A 326 1.20 16.21 14.56
CA VAL A 326 1.40 17.63 14.24
C VAL A 326 0.08 18.40 14.36
N ARG A 327 -1.03 17.87 13.82
CA ARG A 327 -2.37 18.47 14.00
C ARG A 327 -2.73 18.60 15.48
N PHE A 328 -2.52 17.54 16.25
CA PHE A 328 -2.81 17.53 17.68
C PHE A 328 -2.04 18.63 18.43
N LEU A 329 -0.71 18.68 18.26
CA LEU A 329 0.13 19.65 18.93
C LEU A 329 -0.21 21.08 18.52
N LEU A 330 -0.40 21.34 17.22
CA LEU A 330 -0.72 22.67 16.73
C LEU A 330 -2.11 23.14 17.16
N ALA A 331 -3.11 22.26 17.14
CA ALA A 331 -4.46 22.60 17.56
C ALA A 331 -4.55 22.91 19.06
N ASN A 332 -3.78 22.19 19.90
CA ASN A 332 -3.85 22.35 21.35
C ASN A 332 -2.88 23.41 21.91
N LEU A 333 -1.71 23.57 21.30
CA LEU A 333 -0.67 24.47 21.82
C LEU A 333 -0.65 25.84 21.13
N ALA A 334 -1.09 25.92 19.87
CA ALA A 334 -1.00 27.15 19.08
C ALA A 334 -2.10 27.29 18.01
N PRO A 335 -3.40 27.28 18.39
CA PRO A 335 -4.52 27.23 17.43
C PRO A 335 -4.54 28.41 16.45
N GLY A 336 -4.21 29.63 16.90
CA GLY A 336 -4.13 30.80 16.02
C GLY A 336 -3.02 30.67 14.97
N PHE A 337 -1.82 30.25 15.40
CA PHE A 337 -0.72 29.98 14.47
C PHE A 337 -1.08 28.86 13.49
N ALA A 338 -1.76 27.82 13.97
CA ALA A 338 -2.20 26.70 13.15
C ALA A 338 -3.17 27.13 12.04
N ALA A 339 -4.14 27.98 12.38
CA ALA A 339 -5.14 28.51 11.45
C ALA A 339 -4.51 29.35 10.33
N ASP A 340 -3.49 30.15 10.69
CA ASP A 340 -2.88 31.11 9.76
C ASP A 340 -1.73 30.51 8.93
N HIS A 341 -0.95 29.59 9.51
CA HIS A 341 0.35 29.16 8.94
C HIS A 341 0.49 27.65 8.73
N ALA A 342 -0.36 26.82 9.35
CA ALA A 342 -0.24 25.37 9.29
C ALA A 342 -1.30 24.70 8.41
N ALA A 343 -1.79 25.41 7.40
CA ALA A 343 -2.80 24.89 6.49
C ALA A 343 -2.44 23.52 5.91
N PHE A 344 -1.15 23.31 5.58
CA PHE A 344 -0.62 22.04 5.09
C PHE A 344 -0.94 20.86 6.03
N ALA A 345 -0.89 21.08 7.35
CA ALA A 345 -1.15 20.05 8.34
C ALA A 345 -2.63 19.64 8.34
N PHE A 346 -3.56 20.57 8.13
CA PHE A 346 -5.02 20.32 8.21
C PHE A 346 -5.68 20.02 6.85
N THR A 347 -4.90 19.98 5.77
CA THR A 347 -5.39 19.59 4.44
C THR A 347 -6.08 18.22 4.47
N GLY A 348 -7.22 18.10 3.77
CA GLY A 348 -8.01 16.87 3.67
C GLY A 348 -9.17 16.74 4.68
N ILE A 349 -9.24 17.60 5.71
CA ILE A 349 -10.42 17.70 6.59
C ILE A 349 -11.49 18.49 5.84
N ARG A 350 -12.71 17.95 5.73
CA ARG A 350 -13.81 18.53 4.92
C ARG A 350 -14.52 19.69 5.65
N THR A 351 -13.74 20.69 6.09
CA THR A 351 -14.22 21.92 6.71
C THR A 351 -13.21 23.06 6.51
N THR A 352 -13.51 24.27 6.97
CA THR A 352 -12.56 25.40 6.92
C THR A 352 -11.40 25.16 7.88
N ILE A 353 -10.23 25.77 7.64
CA ILE A 353 -9.05 25.53 8.48
C ILE A 353 -9.29 25.94 9.95
N PRO A 354 -9.88 27.11 10.26
CA PRO A 354 -10.21 27.45 11.65
C PRO A 354 -11.13 26.41 12.31
N ASN A 355 -12.19 25.99 11.63
CA ASN A 355 -13.11 24.97 12.16
C ASN A 355 -12.42 23.60 12.29
N ALA A 356 -11.46 23.28 11.43
CA ALA A 356 -10.70 22.04 11.49
C ALA A 356 -9.76 22.04 12.70
N VAL A 357 -9.09 23.16 12.97
CA VAL A 357 -8.26 23.36 14.15
C VAL A 357 -9.10 23.23 15.42
N GLU A 358 -10.27 23.88 15.45
CA GLU A 358 -11.17 23.88 16.60
C GLU A 358 -11.79 22.49 16.85
N ALA A 359 -12.25 21.79 15.80
CA ALA A 359 -12.74 20.43 15.90
C ALA A 359 -11.64 19.46 16.41
N VAL A 360 -10.40 19.62 15.92
CA VAL A 360 -9.26 18.84 16.42
C VAL A 360 -8.88 19.27 17.83
N ALA A 361 -9.19 20.46 18.33
CA ALA A 361 -8.95 20.79 19.73
C ALA A 361 -10.05 20.22 20.66
N ALA A 362 -11.30 20.18 20.17
CA ALA A 362 -12.46 19.78 20.96
C ALA A 362 -12.68 18.26 21.06
N ASP A 363 -12.51 17.50 19.96
CA ASP A 363 -12.98 16.12 19.84
C ASP A 363 -11.90 15.05 20.12
N TRP A 364 -10.99 15.24 21.07
CA TRP A 364 -10.04 14.17 21.45
C TRP A 364 -10.62 13.10 22.37
N SER A 365 -11.94 13.02 22.52
CA SER A 365 -12.62 11.82 23.03
C SER A 365 -12.93 10.85 21.88
N PHE A 366 -11.92 10.17 21.34
CA PHE A 366 -12.11 9.03 20.44
C PHE A 366 -11.64 7.72 21.09
#